data_AF-A0A7X6YSA9-F1
#
_entry.id   AF-A0A7X6YSA9-F1
#
_cell.length_a   1.000
_cell.length_b   1.000
_cell.length_c   1.000
_cell.angle_alpha   90.00
_cell.angle_beta   90.00
_cell.angle_gamma   90.00
#
_symmetry.space_group_name_H-M   'P 1'
#
loop_
_entity.id
_entity.type
_entity.pdbx_description
1 polymer ?
#
loop_
_entity_poly.entity_id
_entity_poly.type
_entity_poly.pdbx_seq_one_letter_code
_entity_poly.pdbx_strand_id
1 'polypeptide(L)'
;LSAEEPQRIQQKLADGELRQEPGRPASKRRRSGQYKQSRQVNKQTEKSSKHELPPRRFLSSDNLKIVVGRNNKQNDRITLRQARKDDLWFHIKNAPGAHVIIMAEGQKVPEQTILEAAGLAAWYAGTTRAGGASSSVDYCEARHVRKPGGAKPGQVIYDNFQTVLVNPLDPAILEKAK
;
A
#
# COMPACT_ATOMS: atom_id res chain seq x y z
N LEU A 1 -55.20 -8.29 19.09
CA LEU A 1 -56.23 -7.27 19.37
C LEU A 1 -55.45 -5.99 19.62
N SER A 2 -55.20 -5.25 18.55
CA SER A 2 -55.93 -4.00 18.25
C SER A 2 -55.34 -2.86 19.09
N ALA A 3 -54.93 -1.72 18.55
CA ALA A 3 -55.30 -1.10 17.30
C ALA A 3 -54.19 -0.14 16.88
N GLU A 4 -53.86 -0.14 15.60
CA GLU A 4 -53.50 1.08 14.89
C GLU A 4 -54.72 2.00 14.90
N GLU A 5 -54.56 3.31 15.09
CA GLU A 5 -55.50 4.29 14.56
C GLU A 5 -54.85 5.70 14.44
N PRO A 6 -55.39 6.56 13.55
CA PRO A 6 -54.62 7.38 12.61
C PRO A 6 -55.04 8.87 12.61
N GLN A 7 -54.77 9.57 11.49
CA GLN A 7 -55.34 10.86 11.02
C GLN A 7 -54.52 12.11 11.44
N ARG A 8 -54.36 13.20 10.66
CA ARG A 8 -55.18 13.75 9.57
C ARG A 8 -54.42 14.84 8.78
N ILE A 9 -54.40 14.70 7.45
CA ILE A 9 -54.73 15.68 6.39
C ILE A 9 -54.34 17.17 6.58
N GLN A 10 -53.53 17.71 5.66
CA GLN A 10 -53.96 18.91 4.91
C GLN A 10 -53.38 18.92 3.48
N GLN A 11 -54.30 18.82 2.54
CA GLN A 11 -54.16 19.01 1.10
C GLN A 11 -54.38 20.50 0.80
N LYS A 12 -53.64 21.09 -0.14
CA LYS A 12 -54.20 22.11 -1.06
C LYS A 12 -53.38 22.20 -2.35
N LEU A 13 -54.14 22.10 -3.43
CA LEU A 13 -53.81 22.09 -4.85
C LEU A 13 -53.70 23.52 -5.43
N ALA A 14 -53.31 23.54 -6.71
CA ALA A 14 -53.57 24.52 -7.77
C ALA A 14 -52.45 25.53 -8.06
N ASP A 15 -52.07 25.86 -9.29
CA ASP A 15 -52.30 25.35 -10.65
C ASP A 15 -51.26 26.11 -11.51
N GLY A 16 -50.71 25.50 -12.57
CA GLY A 16 -49.74 26.19 -13.42
C GLY A 16 -49.20 25.35 -14.57
N GLU A 17 -50.04 25.16 -15.58
CA GLU A 17 -49.65 24.62 -16.88
C GLU A 17 -48.62 25.53 -17.59
N LEU A 18 -47.55 24.94 -18.14
CA LEU A 18 -46.96 25.40 -19.41
C LEU A 18 -46.19 24.27 -20.12
N ARG A 19 -46.88 23.68 -21.12
CA ARG A 19 -46.43 23.11 -22.41
C ARG A 19 -45.11 22.31 -22.53
N GLN A 20 -45.30 21.10 -23.08
CA GLN A 20 -44.28 20.23 -23.68
C GLN A 20 -43.84 20.76 -25.06
N GLU A 21 -42.57 20.58 -25.42
CA GLU A 21 -42.11 20.59 -26.82
C GLU A 21 -41.04 19.49 -27.03
N PRO A 22 -41.30 18.47 -27.88
CA PRO A 22 -40.31 17.46 -28.26
C PRO A 22 -39.51 17.90 -29.50
N GLY A 23 -38.23 18.25 -29.31
CA GLY A 23 -37.31 18.51 -30.43
C GLY A 23 -36.88 17.22 -31.15
N ARG A 24 -37.32 17.02 -32.40
CA ARG A 24 -36.89 15.96 -33.33
C ARG A 24 -35.69 16.39 -34.21
N PRO A 25 -34.99 15.45 -34.87
CA PRO A 25 -33.56 15.52 -35.18
C PRO A 25 -33.22 15.92 -36.63
N ALA A 26 -32.02 16.47 -36.84
CA ALA A 26 -31.18 16.34 -38.05
C ALA A 26 -29.81 16.98 -37.75
N SER A 27 -28.67 16.36 -38.03
CA SER A 27 -28.24 16.07 -39.39
C SER A 27 -27.02 15.13 -39.39
N LYS A 28 -27.06 14.14 -40.29
CA LYS A 28 -25.88 13.40 -40.73
C LYS A 28 -24.89 14.38 -41.34
N ARG A 29 -23.65 14.37 -40.87
CA ARG A 29 -22.51 14.81 -41.68
C ARG A 29 -21.37 13.80 -41.54
N ARG A 30 -21.29 12.93 -42.55
CA ARG A 30 -20.09 12.12 -42.85
C ARG A 30 -19.01 13.10 -43.29
N ARG A 31 -17.84 13.08 -42.64
CA ARG A 31 -16.57 13.46 -43.27
C ARG A 31 -15.45 12.63 -42.64
N SER A 32 -15.02 11.65 -43.42
CA SER A 32 -13.71 11.01 -43.38
C SER A 32 -12.60 12.05 -43.32
N GLY A 33 -11.61 11.84 -42.46
CA GLY A 33 -10.41 12.68 -42.40
C GLY A 33 -9.40 12.22 -41.36
N GLN A 34 -8.48 11.36 -41.79
CA GLN A 34 -7.09 11.20 -41.33
C GLN A 34 -6.78 11.25 -39.82
N TYR A 35 -6.42 10.08 -39.29
CA TYR A 35 -5.55 9.93 -38.12
C TYR A 35 -4.26 10.76 -38.33
N LYS A 36 -4.11 11.88 -37.62
CA LYS A 36 -2.82 12.55 -37.43
C LYS A 36 -2.15 11.93 -36.20
N GLN A 37 -1.15 11.10 -36.44
CA GLN A 37 -0.18 10.68 -35.42
C GLN A 37 0.50 11.93 -34.84
N SER A 38 0.08 12.37 -33.67
CA SER A 38 0.88 13.26 -32.84
C SER A 38 1.99 12.42 -32.20
N ARG A 39 3.20 12.54 -32.73
CA ARG A 39 4.44 12.19 -32.02
C ARG A 39 4.45 12.97 -30.71
N GLN A 40 4.02 12.33 -29.62
CA GLN A 40 4.28 12.82 -28.28
C GLN A 40 5.78 12.73 -28.04
N VAL A 41 6.46 13.85 -28.26
CA VAL A 41 7.83 14.10 -27.81
C VAL A 41 7.79 13.94 -26.29
N ASN A 42 8.41 12.85 -25.82
CA ASN A 42 8.47 12.46 -24.42
C ASN A 42 9.35 13.47 -23.67
N LYS A 43 8.75 14.61 -23.29
CA LYS A 43 9.39 15.64 -22.47
C LYS A 43 9.47 15.09 -21.05
N GLN A 44 10.48 14.26 -20.81
CA GLN A 44 10.90 13.84 -19.48
C GLN A 44 11.22 15.11 -18.69
N THR A 45 10.24 15.57 -17.91
CA THR A 45 10.50 16.56 -16.89
C THR A 45 11.30 15.85 -15.81
N GLU A 46 12.62 16.01 -15.90
CA GLU A 46 13.60 15.94 -14.80
C GLU A 46 13.11 16.88 -13.68
N LYS A 47 12.10 16.43 -12.92
CA LYS A 47 11.76 17.03 -11.64
C LYS A 47 12.89 16.62 -10.72
N SER A 48 13.86 17.51 -10.57
CA SER A 48 14.90 17.52 -9.54
C SER A 48 14.35 16.90 -8.26
N SER A 49 14.65 15.63 -8.04
CA SER A 49 14.24 14.94 -6.84
C SER A 49 14.98 15.61 -5.69
N LYS A 50 14.25 16.27 -4.79
CA LYS A 50 14.73 16.40 -3.40
C LYS A 50 15.29 15.03 -3.04
N HIS A 51 16.58 14.94 -2.70
CA HIS A 51 17.26 13.68 -2.40
C HIS A 51 16.46 12.92 -1.32
N GLU A 52 15.56 12.03 -1.73
CA GLU A 52 14.84 11.16 -0.80
C GLU A 52 15.90 10.22 -0.21
N LEU A 53 16.06 10.28 1.12
CA LEU A 53 17.03 9.45 1.82
C LEU A 53 16.80 7.97 1.47
N PRO A 54 17.85 7.18 1.25
CA PRO A 54 17.70 5.79 0.86
C PRO A 54 17.00 4.95 1.96
N PRO A 55 16.41 3.80 1.62
CA PRO A 55 15.91 2.83 2.59
C PRO A 55 16.99 2.52 3.64
N ARG A 56 16.57 2.23 4.87
CA ARG A 56 17.52 1.83 5.91
C ARG A 56 18.01 0.42 5.58
N ARG A 57 19.29 0.16 5.86
CA ARG A 57 19.91 -1.13 5.64
C ARG A 57 20.60 -1.55 6.93
N PHE A 58 20.41 -2.80 7.30
CA PHE A 58 20.99 -3.42 8.47
C PHE A 58 21.59 -4.76 8.07
N LEU A 59 22.47 -5.25 8.91
CA LEU A 59 23.02 -6.58 8.85
C LEU A 59 22.50 -7.36 10.06
N SER A 60 21.94 -8.54 9.81
CA SER A 60 21.52 -9.44 10.89
C SER A 60 22.73 -10.06 11.60
N SER A 61 22.51 -10.69 12.74
CA SER A 61 23.53 -11.50 13.42
C SER A 61 24.14 -12.58 12.52
N ASP A 62 23.37 -13.07 11.56
CA ASP A 62 23.76 -14.11 10.59
C ASP A 62 24.32 -13.54 9.29
N ASN A 63 24.71 -12.25 9.26
CA ASN A 63 25.30 -11.57 8.11
C ASN A 63 24.35 -11.48 6.88
N LEU A 64 23.03 -11.53 7.10
CA LEU A 64 22.01 -11.31 6.08
C LEU A 64 21.59 -9.84 6.03
N LYS A 65 21.36 -9.32 4.83
CA LYS A 65 20.99 -7.91 4.66
C LYS A 65 19.50 -7.74 4.93
N ILE A 66 19.17 -6.82 5.84
CA ILE A 66 17.80 -6.41 6.14
C ILE A 66 17.57 -5.00 5.59
N VAL A 67 16.52 -4.81 4.79
CA VAL A 67 16.17 -3.52 4.20
C VAL A 67 14.83 -3.05 4.73
N VAL A 68 14.78 -1.80 5.20
CA VAL A 68 13.57 -1.19 5.79
C VAL A 68 13.19 0.07 5.03
N GLY A 69 11.92 0.14 4.60
CA GLY A 69 11.38 1.31 3.91
C GLY A 69 11.13 2.46 4.88
N ARG A 70 11.48 3.70 4.48
CA ARG A 70 11.23 4.90 5.30
C ARG A 70 9.89 5.56 5.04
N ASN A 71 9.29 5.27 3.90
CA ASN A 71 8.04 5.86 3.45
C ASN A 71 7.33 4.91 2.47
N ASN A 72 6.08 5.23 2.14
CA ASN A 72 5.23 4.38 1.31
C ASN A 72 5.78 4.13 -0.11
N LYS A 73 6.45 5.10 -0.73
CA LYS A 73 7.08 4.90 -2.05
C LYS A 73 8.26 3.94 -1.96
N GLN A 74 9.03 4.04 -0.89
CA GLN A 74 10.14 3.12 -0.63
C GLN A 74 9.63 1.73 -0.32
N ASN A 75 8.58 1.59 0.48
CA ASN A 75 7.91 0.33 0.76
C ASN A 75 7.54 -0.39 -0.55
N ASP A 76 6.86 0.29 -1.47
CA ASP A 76 6.56 -0.27 -2.80
C ASP A 76 7.83 -0.69 -3.55
N ARG A 77 8.85 0.17 -3.56
CA ARG A 77 10.09 -0.10 -4.30
C ARG A 77 10.81 -1.32 -3.75
N ILE A 78 10.98 -1.40 -2.43
CA ILE A 78 11.72 -2.50 -1.83
C ILE A 78 10.94 -3.81 -1.99
N THR A 79 9.62 -3.79 -1.81
CA THR A 79 8.77 -4.99 -1.85
C THR A 79 8.53 -5.50 -3.27
N LEU A 80 8.26 -4.62 -4.23
CA LEU A 80 7.80 -5.03 -5.56
C LEU A 80 8.90 -5.01 -6.63
N ARG A 81 10.01 -4.29 -6.39
CA ARG A 81 11.09 -4.13 -7.38
C ARG A 81 12.44 -4.64 -6.92
N GLN A 82 12.76 -4.49 -5.63
CA GLN A 82 14.08 -4.87 -5.11
C GLN A 82 14.11 -6.30 -4.57
N ALA A 83 13.05 -6.73 -3.87
CA ALA A 83 12.94 -8.08 -3.33
C ALA A 83 12.90 -9.11 -4.46
N ARG A 84 13.60 -10.21 -4.24
CA ARG A 84 13.46 -11.45 -5.00
C ARG A 84 12.28 -12.24 -4.46
N LYS A 85 11.83 -13.24 -5.24
CA LYS A 85 10.63 -14.03 -4.93
C LYS A 85 10.77 -14.86 -3.63
N ASP A 86 11.99 -15.26 -3.32
CA ASP A 86 12.42 -16.06 -2.18
C ASP A 86 12.83 -15.23 -0.96
N ASP A 87 12.92 -13.91 -1.10
CA ASP A 87 13.19 -13.02 0.02
C ASP A 87 11.99 -12.97 0.97
N LEU A 88 12.25 -12.81 2.27
CA LEU A 88 11.18 -12.71 3.27
C LEU A 88 10.76 -11.25 3.45
N TRP A 89 9.46 -11.01 3.35
CA TRP A 89 8.80 -9.73 3.59
C TRP A 89 8.08 -9.75 4.94
N PHE A 90 8.12 -8.63 5.64
CA PHE A 90 7.56 -8.45 6.97
C PHE A 90 6.76 -7.15 7.06
N HIS A 91 5.67 -7.20 7.82
CA HIS A 91 4.86 -6.03 8.15
C HIS A 91 4.08 -6.23 9.46
N ILE A 92 3.86 -5.14 10.18
CA ILE A 92 3.08 -5.14 11.41
C ILE A 92 1.62 -5.56 11.12
N LYS A 93 1.08 -6.48 11.93
CA LYS A 93 -0.28 -6.97 11.73
C LYS A 93 -1.30 -5.91 12.13
N ASN A 94 -2.31 -5.68 11.28
CA ASN A 94 -3.45 -4.79 11.54
C ASN A 94 -3.09 -3.33 11.91
N ALA A 95 -1.88 -2.86 11.59
CA ALA A 95 -1.44 -1.51 11.86
C ALA A 95 -0.64 -0.94 10.67
N PRO A 96 -0.53 0.38 10.50
CA PRO A 96 0.37 0.96 9.52
C PRO A 96 1.83 0.77 9.97
N GLY A 97 2.72 0.39 9.04
CA GLY A 97 4.13 0.25 9.36
C GLY A 97 5.06 0.29 8.15
N ALA A 98 6.36 0.20 8.45
CA ALA A 98 7.37 0.04 7.43
C ALA A 98 7.34 -1.39 6.86
N HIS A 99 7.62 -1.52 5.57
CA HIS A 99 7.94 -2.83 5.00
C HIS A 99 9.40 -3.16 5.35
N VAL A 100 9.63 -4.38 5.81
CA VAL A 100 10.97 -4.91 6.10
C VAL A 100 11.20 -6.13 5.24
N ILE A 101 12.39 -6.26 4.64
CA ILE A 101 12.75 -7.39 3.78
C ILE A 101 14.11 -7.94 4.20
N ILE A 102 14.19 -9.26 4.36
CA ILE A 102 15.45 -9.99 4.46
C ILE A 102 15.84 -10.42 3.05
N MET A 103 17.01 -9.98 2.59
CA MET A 103 17.60 -10.45 1.34
C MET A 103 18.22 -11.82 1.59
N ALA A 104 17.46 -12.88 1.33
CA ALA A 104 17.87 -14.26 1.61
C ALA A 104 18.92 -14.75 0.59
N GLU A 105 18.91 -14.18 -0.62
CA GLU A 105 19.83 -14.53 -1.71
C GLU A 105 19.86 -16.06 -1.99
N GLY A 106 18.71 -16.75 -1.85
CA GLY A 106 18.58 -18.19 -2.03
C GLY A 106 18.97 -19.06 -0.82
N GLN A 107 19.35 -18.46 0.31
CA GLN A 107 19.75 -19.16 1.51
C GLN A 107 18.58 -19.34 2.48
N LYS A 108 18.65 -20.38 3.32
CA LYS A 108 17.68 -20.56 4.42
C LYS A 108 17.92 -19.47 5.47
N VAL A 109 16.89 -18.69 5.76
CA VAL A 109 16.95 -17.65 6.78
C VAL A 109 16.85 -18.27 8.18
N PRO A 110 17.83 -18.06 9.08
CA PRO A 110 17.74 -18.52 10.46
C PRO A 110 16.64 -17.81 11.25
N GLU A 111 16.09 -18.49 12.26
CA GLU A 111 15.02 -17.96 13.11
C GLU A 111 15.43 -16.64 13.79
N GLN A 112 16.69 -16.53 14.21
CA GLN A 112 17.20 -15.31 14.83
C GLN A 112 17.08 -14.09 13.90
N THR A 113 17.53 -14.20 12.64
CA THR A 113 17.36 -13.12 11.64
C THR A 113 15.88 -12.78 11.41
N ILE A 114 14.97 -13.78 11.42
CA ILE A 114 13.52 -13.55 11.29
C ILE A 114 13.01 -12.69 12.46
N LEU A 115 13.40 -13.03 13.69
CA LEU A 115 13.02 -12.28 14.90
C LEU A 115 13.60 -10.86 14.88
N GLU A 116 14.84 -10.68 14.43
CA GLU A 116 15.48 -9.37 14.30
C GLU A 116 14.74 -8.48 13.28
N ALA A 117 14.42 -9.02 12.11
CA ALA A 117 13.67 -8.30 11.08
C ALA A 117 12.25 -7.96 11.54
N ALA A 118 11.57 -8.88 12.23
CA ALA A 118 10.26 -8.64 12.80
C ALA A 118 10.32 -7.56 13.90
N GLY A 119 11.34 -7.60 14.76
CA GLY A 119 11.58 -6.57 15.78
C GLY A 119 11.80 -5.18 15.17
N LEU A 120 12.50 -5.09 14.03
CA LEU A 120 12.63 -3.84 13.28
C LEU A 120 11.30 -3.38 12.69
N ALA A 121 10.48 -4.28 12.15
CA ALA A 121 9.14 -3.94 11.65
C ALA A 121 8.27 -3.35 12.77
N ALA A 122 8.30 -3.97 13.96
CA ALA A 122 7.61 -3.47 15.15
C ALA A 122 8.16 -2.11 15.63
N TRP A 123 9.46 -1.88 15.57
CA TRP A 123 10.08 -0.60 15.91
C TRP A 123 9.64 0.54 14.97
N TYR A 124 9.64 0.28 13.66
CA TYR A 124 9.30 1.29 12.65
C TYR A 124 7.79 1.42 12.37
N ALA A 125 6.93 0.63 13.03
CA ALA A 125 5.47 0.81 12.98
C ALA A 125 4.98 2.06 13.71
N GLY A 126 5.80 2.66 14.59
CA GLY A 126 5.46 3.90 15.30
C GLY A 126 4.51 3.72 16.49
N THR A 127 3.79 2.60 16.58
CA THR A 127 2.87 2.23 17.68
C THR A 127 3.58 1.93 19.00
N THR A 128 4.90 1.73 18.96
CA THR A 128 5.72 1.19 20.05
C THR A 128 6.53 2.25 20.80
N ARG A 129 6.39 3.54 20.44
CA ARG A 129 7.04 4.65 21.16
C ARG A 129 6.52 4.84 22.60
N ALA A 130 5.49 4.11 23.03
CA ALA A 130 4.79 4.36 24.29
C ALA A 130 4.83 3.23 25.35
N GLY A 131 5.62 2.15 25.20
CA GLY A 131 5.84 1.26 26.36
C GLY A 131 6.03 -0.24 26.13
N GLY A 132 6.83 -0.67 25.15
CA GLY A 132 7.40 -2.03 25.14
C GLY A 132 6.42 -3.20 24.99
N ALA A 133 5.18 -2.96 24.57
CA ALA A 133 4.22 -4.04 24.32
C ALA A 133 4.66 -4.90 23.12
N SER A 134 4.61 -6.22 23.30
CA SER A 134 4.85 -7.17 22.22
C SER A 134 3.88 -6.95 21.06
N SER A 135 4.38 -7.06 19.84
CA SER A 135 3.65 -6.77 18.62
C SER A 135 3.59 -7.99 17.72
N SER A 136 2.42 -8.25 17.13
CA SER A 136 2.25 -9.27 16.11
C SER A 136 2.76 -8.78 14.76
N VAL A 137 3.71 -9.48 14.17
CA VAL A 137 4.29 -9.17 12.87
C VAL A 137 4.01 -10.34 11.94
N ASP A 138 3.43 -10.03 10.78
CA ASP A 138 3.22 -11.00 9.72
C ASP A 138 4.46 -11.04 8.82
N TYR A 139 4.85 -12.23 8.39
CA TYR A 139 5.90 -12.42 7.41
C TYR A 139 5.56 -13.53 6.41
N CYS A 140 6.03 -13.36 5.19
CA CYS A 140 5.85 -14.31 4.08
C CYS A 140 6.96 -14.12 3.05
N GLU A 141 7.08 -15.02 2.09
CA GLU A 141 7.96 -14.77 0.94
C GLU A 141 7.38 -13.66 0.06
N ALA A 142 8.25 -12.81 -0.50
CA ALA A 142 7.82 -11.66 -1.29
C ALA A 142 7.02 -12.05 -2.55
N ARG A 143 7.13 -13.29 -3.04
CA ARG A 143 6.26 -13.81 -4.12
C ARG A 143 4.77 -13.82 -3.77
N HIS A 144 4.43 -13.89 -2.49
CA HIS A 144 3.06 -13.88 -1.99
C HIS A 144 2.51 -12.46 -1.84
N VAL A 145 3.38 -11.44 -1.94
CA VAL A 145 3.00 -10.05 -1.82
C VAL A 145 2.74 -9.47 -3.21
N ARG A 146 1.55 -8.88 -3.40
CA ARG A 146 1.19 -8.24 -4.65
C ARG A 146 0.50 -6.91 -4.40
N LYS A 147 0.60 -6.00 -5.37
CA LYS A 147 -0.07 -4.71 -5.34
C LYS A 147 -1.33 -4.73 -6.21
N PRO A 148 -2.53 -4.49 -5.65
CA PRO A 148 -3.74 -4.34 -6.44
C PRO A 148 -3.64 -3.16 -7.42
N GLY A 149 -4.28 -3.29 -8.58
CA GLY A 149 -4.35 -2.19 -9.56
C GLY A 149 -5.00 -0.94 -8.94
N GLY A 150 -4.36 0.22 -9.09
CA GLY A 150 -4.87 1.49 -8.56
C GLY A 150 -4.64 1.70 -7.05
N ALA A 151 -4.00 0.77 -6.34
CA ALA A 151 -3.70 0.92 -4.93
C ALA A 151 -2.70 2.05 -4.65
N LYS A 152 -2.87 2.72 -3.50
CA LYS A 152 -1.96 3.79 -3.06
C LYS A 152 -0.53 3.24 -2.84
N PRO A 153 0.52 4.08 -2.88
CA PRO A 153 1.84 3.62 -2.50
C PRO A 153 1.86 3.04 -1.08
N GLY A 154 2.62 1.96 -0.89
CA GLY A 154 2.73 1.19 0.35
C GLY A 154 1.60 0.17 0.55
N GLN A 155 0.54 0.22 -0.23
CA GLN A 155 -0.60 -0.69 -0.07
C GLN A 155 -0.36 -1.98 -0.85
N VAL A 156 -0.32 -3.09 -0.12
CA VAL A 156 -0.12 -4.44 -0.66
C VAL A 156 -1.17 -5.39 -0.09
N ILE A 157 -1.43 -6.46 -0.83
CA ILE A 157 -2.15 -7.65 -0.35
C ILE A 157 -1.16 -8.80 -0.32
N TYR A 158 -1.26 -9.65 0.68
CA TYR A 158 -0.38 -10.80 0.87
C TYR A 158 -1.19 -12.01 1.35
N ASP A 159 -0.71 -13.19 0.99
CA ASP A 159 -1.25 -14.49 1.40
C ASP A 159 -0.12 -15.37 1.96
N ASN A 160 -0.47 -16.58 2.42
CA ASN A 160 0.48 -17.58 2.91
C ASN A 160 1.51 -17.03 3.93
N PHE A 161 1.02 -16.25 4.90
CA PHE A 161 1.86 -15.62 5.91
C PHE A 161 1.86 -16.39 7.22
N GLN A 162 2.91 -16.18 8.00
CA GLN A 162 3.01 -16.59 9.38
C GLN A 162 3.07 -15.35 10.27
N THR A 163 2.54 -15.45 11.48
CA THR A 163 2.57 -14.35 12.46
C THR A 163 3.53 -14.72 13.59
N VAL A 164 4.44 -13.82 13.95
CA VAL A 164 5.31 -13.93 15.13
C VAL A 164 4.99 -12.81 16.12
N LEU A 165 5.11 -13.12 17.41
CA LEU A 165 5.00 -12.14 18.48
C LEU A 165 6.40 -11.72 18.88
N VAL A 166 6.73 -10.44 18.70
CA VAL A 166 8.07 -9.91 18.96
C VAL A 166 8.03 -8.61 19.74
N ASN A 167 9.08 -8.37 20.52
CA ASN A 167 9.31 -7.06 21.10
C ASN A 167 10.03 -6.16 20.08
N PRO A 168 9.75 -4.85 20.06
CA PRO A 168 10.45 -3.91 19.19
C PRO A 168 11.96 -3.97 19.45
N LEU A 169 12.74 -4.11 18.38
CA LEU A 169 14.19 -4.15 18.46
C LEU A 169 14.76 -2.75 18.20
N ASP A 170 15.60 -2.26 19.10
CA ASP A 170 16.31 -1.00 18.88
C ASP A 170 17.28 -1.17 17.70
N PRO A 171 17.13 -0.42 16.60
CA PRO A 171 18.01 -0.48 15.44
C PRO A 171 19.46 -0.07 15.74
N ALA A 172 19.77 0.49 16.91
CA ALA A 172 21.13 0.76 17.35
C ALA A 172 21.92 -0.52 17.68
N ILE A 173 21.24 -1.63 17.97
CA ILE A 173 21.87 -2.91 18.32
C ILE A 173 22.43 -3.61 17.07
N LEU A 174 21.82 -3.37 15.90
CA LEU A 174 22.25 -3.97 14.64
C LEU A 174 23.25 -3.11 13.89
N GLU A 175 24.18 -3.76 13.20
CA GLU A 175 25.13 -3.07 12.33
C GLU A 175 24.40 -2.46 11.14
N LYS A 176 24.70 -1.19 10.84
CA LYS A 176 24.16 -0.51 9.65
C LYS A 176 24.98 -0.91 8.43
N ALA A 177 24.32 -1.55 7.48
CA ALA A 177 24.92 -1.82 6.18
C ALA A 177 25.06 -0.52 5.36
N LYS A 178 26.20 -0.38 4.67
CA LYS A 178 26.54 0.82 3.86
C LYS A 178 25.73 0.91 2.56
#